data_AF-A0A556CC46-F1
#
_entry.id   AF-A0A556CC46-F1
#
_cell.length_a   1.000
_cell.length_b   1.000
_cell.length_c   1.000
_cell.angle_alpha   90.00
_cell.angle_beta   90.00
_cell.angle_gamma   90.00
#
_symmetry.space_group_name_H-M   'P 1'
#
loop_
_entity.id
_entity.type
_entity.pdbx_description
1 polymer ?
#
loop_
_entity_poly.entity_id
_entity_poly.type
_entity_poly.pdbx_seq_one_letter_code
_entity_poly.pdbx_strand_id
1 'polypeptide(L)'
;MNRTAIFPQNHHSSDSVTPATKHNHASREERVVGHDAVLTSSQIFDADVEDWRQLAGPIRARFRTDEFGQGLAFVNAIGEAAELSNHAPDITLTKTGVTVTVSSHDVGGVTDRDITLARKISTIAAEAGLTADTASLMQAEFALDTNSSDRVSDFYAALLGGQPAGVHAGGDLVDPTGQMNTLLWWQRPRDDSQFPLPESAVPQSWHLDVWVSHDEAEGRIAAALAAGGHLVSDTAAPSYWVLEDPDGNRACICAPMVH
;
A
#
# COMPACT_ATOMS: atom_id res chain seq x y z
N MET A 1 -43.36 -28.01 2.18
CA MET A 1 -42.92 -28.00 0.77
C MET A 1 -41.42 -28.28 0.77
N ASN A 2 -41.00 -29.54 0.63
CA ASN A 2 -40.47 -30.16 -0.61
C ASN A 2 -39.39 -29.30 -1.30
N ARG A 3 -38.17 -29.74 -1.61
CA ARG A 3 -37.41 -30.97 -1.35
C ARG A 3 -36.01 -30.70 -1.91
N THR A 4 -35.03 -31.40 -1.35
CA THR A 4 -33.67 -31.68 -1.82
C THR A 4 -33.55 -31.89 -3.34
N ALA A 5 -32.34 -31.69 -3.87
CA ALA A 5 -31.54 -32.72 -4.57
C ALA A 5 -31.03 -32.44 -6.01
N ILE A 6 -29.69 -32.59 -6.13
CA ILE A 6 -28.98 -33.57 -6.98
C ILE A 6 -28.76 -33.25 -8.47
N PHE A 7 -27.47 -33.35 -8.83
CA PHE A 7 -26.87 -33.58 -10.15
C PHE A 7 -27.71 -34.41 -11.14
N PRO A 8 -27.48 -34.27 -12.46
CA PRO A 8 -27.65 -35.37 -13.39
C PRO A 8 -26.30 -36.04 -13.72
N GLN A 9 -26.22 -37.34 -13.46
CA GLN A 9 -25.48 -38.27 -14.31
C GLN A 9 -26.47 -38.97 -15.24
N ASN A 10 -26.03 -39.29 -16.46
CA ASN A 10 -26.56 -40.43 -17.21
C ASN A 10 -25.46 -41.08 -18.08
N HIS A 11 -25.29 -42.39 -17.87
CA HIS A 11 -24.76 -43.42 -18.78
C HIS A 11 -25.60 -43.46 -20.09
N HIS A 12 -25.22 -44.05 -21.23
CA HIS A 12 -24.11 -44.84 -21.78
C HIS A 12 -24.29 -44.76 -23.31
N SER A 13 -23.22 -44.74 -24.11
CA SER A 13 -23.08 -45.68 -25.24
C SER A 13 -21.68 -45.63 -25.83
N SER A 14 -21.14 -46.82 -26.04
CA SER A 14 -19.89 -47.13 -26.73
C SER A 14 -20.00 -46.81 -28.22
N ASP A 15 -18.94 -46.24 -28.79
CA ASP A 15 -18.42 -46.70 -30.08
C ASP A 15 -16.94 -46.29 -30.22
N SER A 16 -16.13 -47.29 -30.58
CA SER A 16 -14.69 -47.24 -30.76
C SER A 16 -14.31 -46.77 -32.16
N VAL A 17 -13.48 -45.73 -32.28
CA VAL A 17 -12.60 -45.51 -33.46
C VAL A 17 -11.25 -44.94 -33.00
N THR A 18 -10.19 -45.46 -33.61
CA THR A 18 -8.73 -45.34 -33.39
C THR A 18 -8.12 -43.92 -33.56
N PRO A 19 -6.86 -43.68 -33.14
CA PRO A 19 -6.36 -42.38 -32.71
C PRO A 19 -5.69 -41.54 -33.81
N ALA A 20 -5.77 -40.21 -33.68
CA ALA A 20 -4.94 -39.27 -34.42
C ALA A 20 -4.38 -38.17 -33.50
N THR A 21 -3.06 -38.13 -33.45
CA THR A 21 -2.16 -37.21 -32.74
C THR A 21 -2.53 -35.73 -32.88
N LYS A 22 -2.64 -35.02 -31.75
CA LYS A 22 -2.31 -33.59 -31.66
C LYS A 22 -1.63 -33.29 -30.33
N HIS A 23 -0.35 -32.94 -30.42
CA HIS A 23 0.40 -32.37 -29.31
C HIS A 23 -0.21 -31.01 -28.94
N ASN A 24 -0.87 -30.94 -27.78
CA ASN A 24 -1.25 -29.67 -27.20
C ASN A 24 -0.03 -29.08 -26.50
N HIS A 25 0.72 -28.23 -27.21
CA HIS A 25 1.48 -27.17 -26.57
C HIS A 25 0.47 -26.14 -26.07
N ALA A 26 0.15 -26.20 -24.77
CA ALA A 26 -0.54 -25.10 -24.11
C ALA A 26 0.46 -23.95 -23.98
N SER A 27 0.38 -23.00 -24.90
CA SER A 27 0.95 -21.66 -24.77
C SER A 27 0.32 -21.01 -23.54
N ARG A 28 1.16 -20.62 -22.58
CA ARG A 28 0.77 -19.76 -21.47
C ARG A 28 0.39 -18.42 -22.09
N GLU A 29 -0.90 -18.11 -22.14
CA GLU A 29 -1.37 -16.78 -22.52
C GLU A 29 -0.85 -15.78 -21.48
N GLU A 30 0.12 -14.98 -21.90
CA GLU A 30 0.58 -13.81 -21.18
C GLU A 30 -0.58 -12.81 -21.18
N ARG A 31 -1.24 -12.70 -20.03
CA ARG A 31 -2.34 -11.75 -19.84
C ARG A 31 -1.75 -10.36 -19.97
N VAL A 32 -1.94 -9.72 -21.13
CA VAL A 32 -1.60 -8.32 -21.34
C VAL A 32 -2.52 -7.51 -20.44
N VAL A 33 -2.06 -7.24 -19.22
CA VAL A 33 -2.61 -6.23 -18.35
C VAL A 33 -2.32 -4.90 -19.04
N GLY A 34 -3.34 -4.11 -19.33
CA GLY A 34 -3.14 -2.79 -19.93
C GLY A 34 -2.30 -1.93 -19.00
N HIS A 35 -1.42 -1.08 -19.54
CA HIS A 35 -0.51 -0.22 -18.78
C HIS A 35 -1.18 0.67 -17.72
N ASP A 36 -2.50 0.86 -17.78
CA ASP A 36 -3.28 1.69 -16.88
C ASP A 36 -4.04 0.90 -15.80
N ALA A 37 -3.91 -0.43 -15.79
CA ALA A 37 -4.56 -1.24 -14.77
C ALA A 37 -3.83 -1.10 -13.42
N VAL A 38 -4.60 -0.80 -12.37
CA VAL A 38 -4.09 -0.75 -11.01
C VAL A 38 -3.68 -2.15 -10.55
N LEU A 39 -2.44 -2.29 -10.13
CA LEU A 39 -1.83 -3.51 -9.62
C LEU A 39 -2.25 -3.78 -8.18
N THR A 40 -2.42 -5.05 -7.84
CA THR A 40 -2.58 -5.46 -6.44
C THR A 40 -1.24 -5.45 -5.70
N SER A 41 -1.28 -5.44 -4.36
CA SER A 41 -0.07 -5.54 -3.53
C SER A 41 0.79 -6.76 -3.86
N SER A 42 0.17 -7.92 -4.13
CA SER A 42 0.89 -9.13 -4.55
C SER A 42 1.56 -8.96 -5.92
N GLN A 43 0.88 -8.32 -6.89
CA GLN A 43 1.50 -8.02 -8.19
C GLN A 43 2.66 -7.03 -8.08
N ILE A 44 2.56 -6.03 -7.21
CA ILE A 44 3.65 -5.08 -6.94
C ILE A 44 4.83 -5.79 -6.29
N PHE A 45 4.57 -6.69 -5.34
CA PHE A 45 5.60 -7.49 -4.68
C PHE A 45 6.34 -8.40 -5.68
N ASP A 46 5.62 -9.05 -6.58
CA ASP A 46 6.19 -9.91 -7.62
C ASP A 46 6.87 -9.13 -8.76
N ALA A 47 6.83 -7.79 -8.74
CA ALA A 47 7.34 -6.93 -9.81
C ALA A 47 8.85 -6.62 -9.73
N ASP A 48 9.63 -7.29 -8.89
CA ASP A 48 11.10 -7.19 -8.88
C ASP A 48 11.60 -5.73 -8.73
N VAL A 49 11.09 -5.06 -7.70
CA VAL A 49 11.43 -3.67 -7.33
C VAL A 49 11.98 -3.62 -5.90
N GLU A 50 13.11 -4.29 -5.68
CA GLU A 50 13.67 -4.56 -4.34
C GLU A 50 14.00 -3.31 -3.51
N ASP A 51 14.33 -2.18 -4.14
CA ASP A 51 14.58 -0.90 -3.45
C ASP A 51 13.30 -0.22 -2.93
N TRP A 52 12.14 -0.69 -3.39
CA TRP A 52 10.85 -0.02 -3.21
C TRP A 52 10.00 -0.77 -2.20
N ARG A 53 9.18 -0.01 -1.46
CA ARG A 53 8.18 -0.54 -0.52
C ARG A 53 6.82 0.08 -0.82
N GLN A 54 5.79 -0.75 -0.91
CA GLN A 54 4.42 -0.27 -0.91
C GLN A 54 4.03 0.15 0.50
N LEU A 55 3.62 1.41 0.66
CA LEU A 55 3.15 1.97 1.93
C LEU A 55 1.78 2.58 1.68
N ALA A 56 0.73 2.00 2.26
CA ALA A 56 -0.65 2.25 1.87
C ALA A 56 -0.86 2.03 0.36
N GLY A 57 -1.18 3.10 -0.40
CA GLY A 57 -1.36 3.06 -1.85
C GLY A 57 -0.05 3.01 -2.67
N PRO A 58 0.77 4.08 -2.63
CA PRO A 58 1.92 4.23 -3.53
C PRO A 58 3.12 3.34 -3.15
N ILE A 59 4.09 3.23 -4.06
CA ILE A 59 5.41 2.70 -3.76
C ILE A 59 6.41 3.81 -3.47
N ARG A 60 7.33 3.57 -2.53
CA ARG A 60 8.37 4.52 -2.12
C ARG A 60 9.74 3.86 -2.07
N ALA A 61 10.76 4.59 -2.47
CA ALA A 61 12.16 4.25 -2.23
C ALA A 61 12.86 5.43 -1.55
N ARG A 62 13.80 5.14 -0.66
CA ARG A 62 14.69 6.15 -0.06
C ARG A 62 16.12 5.80 -0.39
N PHE A 63 16.85 6.73 -0.97
CA PHE A 63 18.27 6.57 -1.31
C PHE A 63 19.10 7.48 -0.42
N ARG A 64 20.07 6.91 0.30
CA ARG A 64 20.95 7.66 1.20
C ARG A 64 21.98 8.43 0.40
N THR A 65 22.25 9.66 0.81
CA THR A 65 23.26 10.53 0.20
C THR A 65 24.19 11.05 1.28
N ASP A 66 25.48 11.04 1.01
CA ASP A 66 26.48 11.58 1.96
C ASP A 66 26.50 13.11 1.92
N GLU A 67 26.26 13.69 0.74
CA GLU A 67 26.27 15.12 0.49
C GLU A 67 25.02 15.58 -0.24
N PHE A 68 24.54 16.78 0.10
CA PHE A 68 23.32 17.34 -0.50
C PHE A 68 23.44 17.50 -2.03
N GLY A 69 24.63 17.84 -2.52
CA GLY A 69 24.88 17.99 -3.96
C GLY A 69 24.75 16.67 -4.74
N GLN A 70 25.10 15.53 -4.12
CA GLN A 70 24.88 14.21 -4.71
C GLN A 70 23.39 13.91 -4.83
N GLY A 71 22.62 14.20 -3.77
CA GLY A 71 21.17 14.10 -3.79
C GLY A 71 20.53 14.96 -4.86
N LEU A 72 20.96 16.23 -5.01
CA LEU A 72 20.44 17.11 -6.04
C LEU A 72 20.75 16.61 -7.47
N ALA A 73 21.97 16.09 -7.71
CA ALA A 73 22.32 15.50 -9.00
C ALA A 73 21.46 14.28 -9.32
N PHE A 74 21.19 13.43 -8.32
CA PHE A 74 20.29 12.30 -8.46
C PHE A 74 18.85 12.72 -8.76
N VAL A 75 18.33 13.75 -8.08
CA VAL A 75 17.00 14.33 -8.37
C VAL A 75 16.90 14.81 -9.82
N ASN A 76 17.93 15.50 -10.34
CA ASN A 76 17.94 15.96 -11.72
C ASN A 76 17.86 14.77 -12.72
N ALA A 77 18.62 13.71 -12.47
CA ALA A 77 18.58 12.50 -13.30
C ALA A 77 17.21 11.80 -13.26
N ILE A 78 16.55 11.76 -12.10
CA ILE A 78 15.17 11.29 -11.98
C ILE A 78 14.23 12.19 -12.81
N GLY A 79 14.40 13.51 -12.75
CA GLY A 79 13.59 14.46 -13.52
C GLY A 79 13.69 14.20 -15.03
N GLU A 80 14.90 14.02 -15.57
CA GLU A 80 15.09 13.64 -16.97
C GLU A 80 14.41 12.30 -17.31
N ALA A 81 14.50 11.33 -16.40
CA ALA A 81 13.86 10.04 -16.57
C ALA A 81 12.33 10.13 -16.61
N ALA A 82 11.75 10.99 -15.76
CA ALA A 82 10.32 11.26 -15.65
C ALA A 82 9.76 11.95 -16.90
N GLU A 83 10.45 12.97 -17.43
CA GLU A 83 10.07 13.66 -18.68
C GLU A 83 10.04 12.69 -19.87
N LEU A 84 11.06 11.83 -20.00
CA LEU A 84 11.11 10.80 -21.05
C LEU A 84 9.97 9.79 -20.92
N SER A 85 9.52 9.53 -19.70
CA SER A 85 8.41 8.61 -19.40
C SER A 85 7.04 9.29 -19.45
N ASN A 86 6.97 10.62 -19.57
CA ASN A 86 5.77 11.42 -19.35
C ASN A 86 5.01 10.99 -18.08
N HIS A 87 5.77 10.72 -17.01
CA HIS A 87 5.27 10.17 -15.76
C HIS A 87 6.15 10.67 -14.61
N ALA A 88 5.60 11.60 -13.82
CA ALA A 88 6.36 12.30 -12.79
C ALA A 88 6.19 11.64 -11.42
N PRO A 89 7.28 11.43 -10.66
CA PRO A 89 7.20 11.02 -9.27
C PRO A 89 7.13 12.22 -8.32
N ASP A 90 6.68 11.99 -7.08
CA ASP A 90 6.87 12.94 -5.99
C ASP A 90 8.25 12.72 -5.35
N ILE A 91 9.02 13.79 -5.13
CA ILE A 91 10.40 13.71 -4.63
C ILE A 91 10.60 14.62 -3.43
N THR A 92 11.12 14.05 -2.34
CA THR A 92 11.61 14.80 -1.18
C THR A 92 13.12 14.66 -1.08
N LEU A 93 13.85 15.77 -1.27
CA LEU A 93 15.29 15.86 -1.03
C LEU A 93 15.55 16.40 0.37
N THR A 94 16.29 15.64 1.18
CA THR A 94 16.75 16.02 2.51
C THR A 94 18.27 16.00 2.57
N LYS A 95 18.85 16.51 3.67
CA LYS A 95 20.31 16.41 3.89
C LYS A 95 20.82 14.96 3.86
N THR A 96 19.99 13.99 4.25
CA THR A 96 20.42 12.60 4.48
C THR A 96 19.98 11.64 3.36
N GLY A 97 19.27 12.13 2.35
CA GLY A 97 18.82 11.27 1.25
C GLY A 97 17.66 11.85 0.46
N VAL A 98 17.32 11.13 -0.61
CA VAL A 98 16.22 11.39 -1.53
C VAL A 98 15.16 10.32 -1.33
N THR A 99 13.95 10.71 -0.97
CA THR A 99 12.79 9.82 -0.96
C THR A 99 11.95 10.10 -2.21
N VAL A 100 11.67 9.05 -2.97
CA VAL A 100 10.87 9.08 -4.19
C VAL A 100 9.60 8.28 -3.95
N THR A 101 8.45 8.86 -4.31
CA THR A 101 7.14 8.21 -4.28
C THR A 101 6.60 8.15 -5.70
N VAL A 102 6.06 6.99 -6.09
CA VAL A 102 5.56 6.75 -7.44
C VAL A 102 4.16 6.13 -7.35
N SER A 103 3.21 6.73 -8.08
CA SER A 103 1.84 6.24 -8.29
C SER A 103 1.25 6.92 -9.52
N SER A 104 0.33 6.24 -10.21
CA SER A 104 -0.42 6.81 -11.33
C SER A 104 -1.61 7.61 -10.80
N HIS A 105 -1.43 8.93 -10.65
CA HIS A 105 -2.44 9.83 -10.09
C HIS A 105 -3.75 9.88 -10.89
N ASP A 106 -3.68 9.67 -12.21
CA ASP A 106 -4.82 9.68 -13.12
C ASP A 106 -5.77 8.50 -12.93
N VAL A 107 -5.26 7.36 -12.43
CA VAL A 107 -6.04 6.14 -12.15
C VAL A 107 -6.09 5.79 -10.66
N GLY A 108 -5.43 6.56 -9.81
CA GLY A 108 -5.51 6.44 -8.35
C GLY A 108 -4.83 5.21 -7.76
N GLY A 109 -3.72 4.75 -8.35
CA GLY A 109 -2.98 3.60 -7.82
C GLY A 109 -1.68 3.30 -8.58
N VAL A 110 -1.01 2.23 -8.19
CA VAL A 110 0.23 1.77 -8.83
C VAL A 110 -0.09 0.96 -10.08
N THR A 111 0.54 1.26 -11.20
CA THR A 111 0.40 0.60 -12.50
C THR A 111 1.76 0.15 -13.03
N ASP A 112 1.78 -0.48 -14.21
CA ASP A 112 3.04 -0.84 -14.88
C ASP A 112 3.91 0.39 -15.23
N ARG A 113 3.31 1.58 -15.39
CA ARG A 113 4.07 2.84 -15.57
C ARG A 113 4.93 3.15 -14.36
N ASP A 114 4.36 2.94 -13.17
CA ASP A 114 5.03 3.16 -11.89
C ASP A 114 6.17 2.17 -11.68
N ILE A 115 5.93 0.88 -11.94
CA ILE A 115 6.96 -0.17 -11.86
C ILE A 115 8.11 0.11 -12.84
N THR A 116 7.80 0.54 -14.06
CA THR A 116 8.80 0.88 -15.07
C THR A 116 9.68 2.05 -14.63
N LEU A 117 9.07 3.11 -14.11
CA LEU A 117 9.81 4.26 -13.59
C LEU A 117 10.63 3.89 -12.35
N ALA A 118 10.07 3.11 -11.43
CA ALA A 118 10.75 2.64 -10.22
C ALA A 118 12.06 1.90 -10.54
N ARG A 119 12.01 0.94 -11.46
CA ARG A 119 13.21 0.21 -11.92
C ARG A 119 14.25 1.14 -12.55
N LYS A 120 13.81 2.10 -13.38
CA LYS A 120 14.72 3.08 -14.00
C LYS A 120 15.42 3.94 -12.94
N ILE A 121 14.69 4.37 -11.92
CA ILE A 121 15.24 5.16 -10.81
C ILE A 121 16.23 4.33 -9.99
N SER A 122 15.94 3.06 -9.72
CA SER A 122 16.88 2.13 -9.08
C SER A 122 18.18 1.98 -9.86
N THR A 123 18.11 1.86 -11.20
CA THR A 123 19.32 1.84 -12.06
C THR A 123 20.12 3.14 -11.92
N ILE A 124 19.45 4.30 -12.00
CA ILE A 124 20.12 5.61 -11.85
C ILE A 124 20.78 5.72 -10.47
N ALA A 125 20.13 5.25 -9.41
CA ALA A 125 20.68 5.25 -8.06
C ALA A 125 21.94 4.37 -7.97
N ALA A 126 21.90 3.18 -8.53
CA ALA A 126 23.04 2.26 -8.58
C ALA A 126 24.22 2.85 -9.36
N GLU A 127 23.98 3.48 -10.52
CA GLU A 127 24.99 4.18 -11.31
C GLU A 127 25.61 5.37 -10.55
N ALA A 128 24.81 6.04 -9.71
CA ALA A 128 25.26 7.11 -8.83
C ALA A 128 25.93 6.62 -7.54
N GLY A 129 26.02 5.31 -7.33
CA GLY A 129 26.60 4.69 -6.13
C GLY A 129 25.77 4.89 -4.86
N LEU A 130 24.46 5.15 -5.00
CA LEU A 130 23.54 5.31 -3.87
C LEU A 130 23.02 3.96 -3.41
N THR A 131 22.74 3.84 -2.11
CA THR A 131 22.14 2.64 -1.53
C THR A 131 20.72 2.94 -1.05
N ALA A 132 19.79 2.04 -1.34
CA ALA A 132 18.44 2.10 -0.81
C ALA A 132 18.40 1.82 0.70
N ASP A 133 17.59 2.60 1.42
CA ASP A 133 17.30 2.48 2.84
C ASP A 133 15.82 2.11 2.97
N THR A 134 15.53 0.83 2.82
CA THR A 134 14.17 0.29 2.82
C THR A 134 13.57 0.24 4.22
N ALA A 135 14.38 0.00 5.26
CA ALA A 135 13.93 -0.15 6.65
C ALA A 135 13.47 1.17 7.30
N SER A 136 13.98 2.31 6.84
CA SER A 136 13.57 3.62 7.37
C SER A 136 12.22 4.12 6.84
N LEU A 137 11.68 3.48 5.79
CA LEU A 137 10.41 3.85 5.20
C LEU A 137 9.24 3.47 6.11
N MET A 138 8.32 4.42 6.31
CA MET A 138 7.01 4.20 6.89
C MET A 138 6.06 5.31 6.43
N GLN A 139 4.76 5.06 6.52
CA GLN A 139 3.72 6.09 6.39
C GLN A 139 2.83 6.04 7.62
N ALA A 140 2.67 7.20 8.26
CA ALA A 140 1.76 7.40 9.36
C ALA A 140 0.46 8.04 8.83
N GLU A 141 -0.68 7.49 9.22
CA GLU A 141 -2.01 8.02 8.93
C GLU A 141 -2.77 8.18 10.25
N PHE A 142 -3.48 9.29 10.40
CA PHE A 142 -4.41 9.51 11.50
C PHE A 142 -5.81 9.12 11.05
N ALA A 143 -6.38 8.13 11.72
CA ALA A 143 -7.77 7.76 11.55
C ALA A 143 -8.61 8.48 12.61
N LEU A 144 -9.73 9.11 12.24
CA LEU A 144 -10.73 9.56 13.20
C LEU A 144 -11.94 8.64 13.18
N ASP A 145 -12.37 8.24 14.38
CA ASP A 145 -13.53 7.38 14.56
C ASP A 145 -14.81 8.24 14.53
N THR A 146 -15.62 8.07 13.50
CA THR A 146 -16.85 8.84 13.31
C THR A 146 -17.92 8.07 12.54
N ASN A 147 -19.18 8.21 12.98
CA ASN A 147 -20.36 7.74 12.24
C ASN A 147 -20.86 8.77 11.20
N SER A 148 -20.19 9.92 11.07
CA SER A 148 -20.63 11.03 10.21
C SER A 148 -19.45 11.66 9.48
N SER A 149 -18.76 10.87 8.64
CA SER A 149 -17.63 11.34 7.85
C SER A 149 -18.00 12.55 6.98
N ASP A 150 -19.19 12.53 6.37
CA ASP A 150 -19.78 13.61 5.59
C ASP A 150 -19.82 14.95 6.34
N ARG A 151 -20.20 14.94 7.62
CA ARG A 151 -20.29 16.16 8.44
C ARG A 151 -18.94 16.72 8.87
N VAL A 152 -17.95 15.87 9.08
CA VAL A 152 -16.64 16.29 9.59
C VAL A 152 -15.66 16.63 8.47
N SER A 153 -15.85 16.06 7.27
CA SER A 153 -14.96 16.25 6.12
C SER A 153 -14.80 17.73 5.76
N ASP A 154 -15.90 18.47 5.64
CA ASP A 154 -15.86 19.90 5.29
C ASP A 154 -15.14 20.74 6.36
N PHE A 155 -15.33 20.41 7.64
CA PHE A 155 -14.67 21.09 8.75
C PHE A 155 -13.15 20.91 8.67
N TYR A 156 -12.69 19.67 8.52
CA TYR A 156 -11.26 19.38 8.48
C TYR A 156 -10.61 19.82 7.16
N ALA A 157 -11.33 19.76 6.03
CA ALA A 157 -10.88 20.34 4.77
C ALA A 157 -10.61 21.84 4.92
N ALA A 158 -11.55 22.58 5.52
CA ALA A 158 -11.37 24.00 5.81
C ALA A 158 -10.22 24.27 6.81
N LEU A 159 -10.09 23.43 7.84
CA LEU A 159 -9.04 23.58 8.87
C LEU A 159 -7.64 23.38 8.31
N LEU A 160 -7.46 22.38 7.45
CA LEU A 160 -6.15 21.95 6.94
C LEU A 160 -5.83 22.55 5.56
N GLY A 161 -6.77 23.28 4.95
CA GLY A 161 -6.64 23.74 3.57
C GLY A 161 -6.66 22.59 2.55
N GLY A 162 -7.22 21.44 2.94
CA GLY A 162 -7.31 20.24 2.11
C GLY A 162 -8.57 20.19 1.24
N GLN A 163 -8.68 19.14 0.44
CA GLN A 163 -9.90 18.85 -0.32
C GLN A 163 -10.44 17.47 0.06
N PRO A 164 -11.77 17.31 0.21
CA PRO A 164 -12.38 16.00 0.33
C PRO A 164 -12.08 15.16 -0.92
N ALA A 165 -11.59 13.95 -0.70
CA ALA A 165 -11.25 12.94 -1.69
C ALA A 165 -11.85 11.58 -1.27
N GLY A 166 -11.55 10.51 -1.99
CA GLY A 166 -12.00 9.16 -1.64
C GLY A 166 -10.88 8.15 -1.75
N VAL A 167 -10.09 7.97 -0.69
CA VAL A 167 -8.94 7.03 -0.67
C VAL A 167 -9.33 5.72 0.03
N HIS A 168 -9.97 5.82 1.19
CA HIS A 168 -10.53 4.74 2.01
C HIS A 168 -12.06 4.84 2.12
N ALA A 169 -12.58 6.06 2.28
CA ALA A 169 -14.00 6.38 2.34
C ALA A 169 -14.30 7.70 1.62
N GLY A 170 -15.56 7.94 1.25
CA GLY A 170 -15.95 9.25 0.73
C GLY A 170 -15.71 10.36 1.77
N GLY A 171 -14.87 11.33 1.44
CA GLY A 171 -14.58 12.51 2.24
C GLY A 171 -13.19 12.54 2.91
N ASP A 172 -12.31 11.56 2.67
CA ASP A 172 -10.93 11.58 3.21
C ASP A 172 -10.18 12.82 2.75
N LEU A 173 -9.21 13.31 3.52
CA LEU A 173 -8.53 14.55 3.19
C LEU A 173 -7.19 14.32 2.52
N VAL A 174 -7.10 14.75 1.27
CA VAL A 174 -5.86 14.83 0.53
C VAL A 174 -5.37 16.27 0.54
N ASP A 175 -4.09 16.46 0.80
CA ASP A 175 -3.42 17.73 0.60
C ASP A 175 -2.99 17.84 -0.88
N PRO A 176 -3.58 18.77 -1.66
CA PRO A 176 -3.20 18.93 -3.06
C PRO A 176 -1.78 19.46 -3.26
N THR A 177 -1.12 19.96 -2.19
CA THR A 177 0.24 20.50 -2.24
C THR A 177 1.31 19.48 -1.85
N GLY A 178 0.92 18.33 -1.31
CA GLY A 178 1.85 17.29 -0.84
C GLY A 178 2.67 17.69 0.40
N GLN A 179 2.31 18.77 1.11
CA GLN A 179 2.96 19.15 2.38
C GLN A 179 2.56 18.21 3.53
N MET A 180 1.33 17.71 3.49
CA MET A 180 0.83 16.63 4.32
C MET A 180 0.49 15.46 3.39
N ASN A 181 1.32 14.42 3.38
CA ASN A 181 0.96 13.17 2.72
C ASN A 181 -0.28 12.59 3.41
N THR A 182 -1.48 12.90 2.88
CA THR A 182 -2.83 12.43 3.23
C THR A 182 -2.92 11.81 4.62
N LEU A 183 -3.08 12.67 5.63
CA LEU A 183 -2.94 12.26 7.02
C LEU A 183 -4.26 11.91 7.71
N LEU A 184 -5.41 12.21 7.11
CA LEU A 184 -6.69 12.09 7.82
C LEU A 184 -7.72 11.29 7.03
N TRP A 185 -8.13 10.16 7.60
CA TRP A 185 -9.20 9.33 7.07
C TRP A 185 -10.22 8.97 8.15
N TRP A 186 -11.39 8.49 7.73
CA TRP A 186 -12.52 8.25 8.62
C TRP A 186 -12.77 6.76 8.84
N GLN A 187 -12.72 6.30 10.10
CA GLN A 187 -13.13 4.96 10.48
C GLN A 187 -14.52 5.02 11.13
N ARG A 188 -15.44 4.12 10.73
CA ARG A 188 -16.68 3.95 11.50
C ARG A 188 -16.37 3.22 12.82
N PRO A 189 -16.99 3.62 13.94
CA PRO A 189 -16.94 2.87 15.19
C PRO A 189 -17.21 1.38 14.96
N ARG A 190 -16.39 0.52 15.58
CA ARG A 190 -16.30 -0.91 15.28
C ARG A 190 -17.41 -1.77 15.91
N ASP A 191 -18.56 -1.19 16.23
CA ASP A 191 -19.65 -1.85 16.95
C ASP A 191 -20.19 -3.10 16.22
N ASP A 192 -20.02 -3.16 14.89
CA ASP A 192 -20.37 -4.28 14.00
C ASP A 192 -19.19 -4.80 13.15
N SER A 193 -17.96 -4.50 13.54
CA SER A 193 -16.76 -4.86 12.78
C SER A 193 -16.58 -6.38 12.65
N GLN A 194 -16.07 -6.82 11.49
CA GLN A 194 -15.59 -8.19 11.29
C GLN A 194 -14.49 -8.57 12.30
N PHE A 195 -13.73 -7.57 12.77
CA PHE A 195 -12.64 -7.72 13.74
C PHE A 195 -12.93 -6.83 14.96
N PRO A 196 -13.85 -7.25 15.85
CA PRO A 196 -14.18 -6.49 17.05
C PRO A 196 -12.97 -6.46 17.98
N LEU A 197 -12.73 -5.29 18.60
CA LEU A 197 -11.67 -5.12 19.58
C LEU A 197 -12.29 -5.12 21.00
N PRO A 198 -11.54 -5.58 22.02
CA PRO A 198 -11.98 -5.44 23.41
C PRO A 198 -12.17 -3.97 23.77
N GLU A 199 -12.97 -3.66 24.79
CA GLU A 199 -13.11 -2.29 25.30
C GLU A 199 -11.73 -1.74 25.73
N SER A 200 -11.46 -0.45 25.46
CA SER A 200 -10.26 0.23 25.97
C SER A 200 -10.58 0.95 27.27
N ALA A 201 -9.62 0.97 28.19
CA ALA A 201 -9.72 1.78 29.40
C ALA A 201 -9.78 3.29 29.08
N VAL A 202 -9.22 3.70 27.93
CA VAL A 202 -9.23 5.08 27.45
C VAL A 202 -10.10 5.18 26.20
N PRO A 203 -11.21 5.95 26.23
CA PRO A 203 -11.97 6.24 25.03
C PRO A 203 -11.10 6.99 24.01
N GLN A 204 -10.99 6.44 22.81
CA GLN A 204 -10.29 7.08 21.69
C GLN A 204 -11.30 7.46 20.61
N SER A 205 -11.12 8.65 20.03
CA SER A 205 -11.85 9.10 18.84
C SER A 205 -10.93 9.20 17.62
N TRP A 206 -9.69 8.75 17.78
CA TRP A 206 -8.69 8.69 16.74
C TRP A 206 -7.64 7.62 17.07
N HIS A 207 -7.00 7.09 16.04
CA HIS A 207 -5.87 6.18 16.17
C HIS A 207 -4.84 6.44 15.07
N LEU A 208 -3.63 5.93 15.30
CA LEU A 208 -2.53 5.98 14.34
C LEU A 208 -2.47 4.66 13.57
N ASP A 209 -2.48 4.74 12.25
CA ASP A 209 -2.13 3.62 11.37
C ASP A 209 -0.71 3.84 10.84
N VAL A 210 0.18 2.89 11.12
CA VAL A 210 1.57 2.92 10.67
C VAL A 210 1.78 1.86 9.61
N TRP A 211 1.79 2.30 8.35
CA TRP A 211 2.16 1.48 7.22
C TRP A 211 3.66 1.26 7.16
N VAL A 212 4.03 -0.01 7.15
CA VAL A 212 5.40 -0.48 6.93
C VAL A 212 5.39 -1.54 5.85
N SER A 213 6.56 -1.91 5.38
CA SER A 213 6.68 -3.01 4.45
C SER A 213 6.40 -4.36 5.12
N HIS A 214 5.99 -5.35 4.33
CA HIS A 214 5.64 -6.68 4.83
C HIS A 214 6.80 -7.36 5.60
N ASP A 215 8.05 -7.03 5.28
CA ASP A 215 9.27 -7.53 5.91
C ASP A 215 9.62 -6.80 7.23
N GLU A 216 9.04 -5.63 7.49
CA GLU A 216 9.32 -4.82 8.69
C GLU A 216 8.26 -4.95 9.79
N ALA A 217 7.06 -5.42 9.45
CA ALA A 217 5.92 -5.46 10.37
C ALA A 217 6.22 -6.18 11.69
N GLU A 218 6.71 -7.41 11.64
CA GLU A 218 7.03 -8.20 12.83
C GLU A 218 8.11 -7.53 13.70
N GLY A 219 9.14 -6.96 13.08
CA GLY A 219 10.21 -6.26 13.78
C GLY A 219 9.70 -5.02 14.51
N ARG A 220 8.80 -4.26 13.88
CA ARG A 220 8.17 -3.06 14.49
C ARG A 220 7.26 -3.43 15.65
N ILE A 221 6.46 -4.49 15.50
CA ILE A 221 5.63 -5.03 16.58
C ILE A 221 6.51 -5.42 17.76
N ALA A 222 7.53 -6.24 17.53
CA ALA A 222 8.44 -6.68 18.59
C ALA A 222 9.11 -5.49 19.32
N ALA A 223 9.53 -4.46 18.57
CA ALA A 223 10.10 -3.24 19.14
C ALA A 223 9.10 -2.47 20.03
N ALA A 224 7.85 -2.33 19.59
CA ALA A 224 6.81 -1.66 20.35
C ALA A 224 6.45 -2.43 21.64
N LEU A 225 6.36 -3.76 21.56
CA LEU A 225 6.15 -4.62 22.74
C LEU A 225 7.31 -4.50 23.74
N ALA A 226 8.55 -4.51 23.25
CA ALA A 226 9.74 -4.33 24.09
C ALA A 226 9.79 -2.94 24.77
N ALA A 227 9.17 -1.93 24.16
CA ALA A 227 9.04 -0.58 24.71
C ALA A 227 7.90 -0.43 25.74
N GLY A 228 7.19 -1.52 26.07
CA GLY A 228 6.12 -1.54 27.07
C GLY A 228 4.70 -1.56 26.51
N GLY A 229 4.55 -1.61 25.18
CA GLY A 229 3.26 -1.86 24.56
C GLY A 229 2.82 -3.32 24.70
N HIS A 230 1.57 -3.60 24.35
CA HIS A 230 1.07 -4.97 24.23
C HIS A 230 0.22 -5.16 22.96
N LEU A 231 0.14 -6.40 22.50
CA LEU A 231 -0.67 -6.78 21.34
C LEU A 231 -2.12 -6.95 21.79
N VAL A 232 -3.03 -6.17 21.18
CA VAL A 232 -4.47 -6.25 21.43
C VAL A 232 -5.13 -7.26 20.49
N SER A 233 -4.75 -7.23 19.20
CA SER A 233 -5.29 -8.16 18.20
C SER A 233 -4.36 -8.33 17.02
N ASP A 234 -4.25 -9.57 16.54
CA ASP A 234 -3.60 -9.99 15.30
C ASP A 234 -4.59 -10.67 14.34
N THR A 235 -5.89 -10.57 14.60
CA THR A 235 -6.92 -11.33 13.86
C THR A 235 -6.96 -10.98 12.37
N ALA A 236 -6.54 -9.76 12.02
CA ALA A 236 -6.46 -9.27 10.65
C ALA A 236 -5.07 -9.40 10.02
N ALA A 237 -4.12 -10.07 10.68
CA ALA A 237 -2.82 -10.34 10.11
C ALA A 237 -2.93 -11.17 8.81
N PRO A 238 -2.05 -10.95 7.82
CA PRO A 238 -0.90 -10.03 7.83
C PRO A 238 -1.23 -8.60 7.40
N SER A 239 -2.51 -8.23 7.26
CA SER A 239 -2.92 -6.90 6.80
C SER A 239 -2.65 -5.83 7.87
N TYR A 240 -3.05 -6.09 9.12
CA TYR A 240 -2.71 -5.22 10.24
C TYR A 240 -2.78 -5.93 11.61
N TRP A 241 -2.11 -5.32 12.58
CA TRP A 241 -2.10 -5.69 13.99
C TRP A 241 -2.46 -4.47 14.83
N VAL A 242 -3.23 -4.67 15.90
CA VAL A 242 -3.60 -3.62 16.84
C VAL A 242 -2.75 -3.75 18.09
N LEU A 243 -2.02 -2.70 18.41
CA LEU A 243 -1.21 -2.58 19.62
C LEU A 243 -1.80 -1.51 20.53
N GLU A 244 -1.49 -1.60 21.81
CA GLU A 244 -1.84 -0.62 22.81
C GLU A 244 -0.59 -0.19 23.58
N ASP A 245 -0.42 1.11 23.76
CA ASP A 245 0.68 1.71 24.50
C ASP A 245 0.48 1.58 26.03
N PRO A 246 1.48 1.95 26.86
CA PRO A 246 1.35 1.86 28.32
C PRO A 246 0.21 2.68 28.94
N ASP A 247 -0.33 3.66 28.23
CA ASP A 247 -1.40 4.55 28.68
C ASP A 247 -2.77 4.15 28.13
N GLY A 248 -2.87 3.07 27.35
CA GLY A 248 -4.13 2.55 26.80
C GLY A 248 -4.50 3.13 25.43
N ASN A 249 -3.60 3.86 24.76
CA ASN A 249 -3.84 4.34 23.40
C ASN A 249 -3.53 3.24 22.38
N ARG A 250 -4.44 3.01 21.45
CA ARG A 250 -4.29 2.03 20.39
C ARG A 250 -3.75 2.64 19.10
N ALA A 251 -2.97 1.83 18.40
CA ALA A 251 -2.45 2.11 17.07
C ALA A 251 -2.39 0.80 16.26
N CYS A 252 -2.43 0.91 14.94
CA CYS A 252 -2.22 -0.21 14.04
C CYS A 252 -0.80 -0.20 13.46
N ILE A 253 -0.19 -1.38 13.37
CA ILE A 253 0.87 -1.63 12.39
C ILE A 253 0.18 -2.26 11.17
N CYS A 254 0.32 -1.63 10.00
CA CYS A 254 -0.30 -2.04 8.75
C CYS A 254 0.77 -2.48 7.75
N ALA A 255 0.47 -3.51 6.96
CA ALA A 255 1.36 -4.01 5.92
C ALA A 255 0.59 -4.43 4.66
N PRO A 256 1.18 -4.27 3.46
CA PRO A 256 0.56 -4.74 2.23
C PRO A 256 0.41 -6.28 2.25
N MET A 257 -0.75 -6.78 1.80
CA MET A 257 -0.99 -8.22 1.68
C MET A 257 -0.29 -8.75 0.42
N VAL A 258 0.84 -9.42 0.60
CA VAL A 258 1.67 -9.89 -0.52
C VAL A 258 1.37 -11.32 -1.00
N HIS A 259 0.61 -12.14 -0.24
CA HIS A 259 0.14 -13.48 -0.63
C HIS A 259 -1.16 -13.87 0.07
#